data_AF-A0A2S1Q702-F1
#
_entry.id   AF-A0A2S1Q702-F1
#
_cell.length_a   1.000
_cell.length_b   1.000
_cell.length_c   1.000
_cell.angle_alpha   90.00
_cell.angle_beta   90.00
_cell.angle_gamma   90.00
#
_symmetry.space_group_name_H-M   'P 1'
#
loop_
_entity.id
_entity.type
_entity.pdbx_description
1 polymer ?
#
loop_
_entity_poly.entity_id
_entity_poly.type
_entity_poly.pdbx_seq_one_letter_code
_entity_poly.pdbx_strand_id
1 'polypeptide(L)'
;MTSENNSLLLNLQEVDKTTGEVVKLDVNSTSTVQPVALMRLGLFVPTLKSTGKSKANRKNVTDATEELVQLSIAKSEGYTDVKITGSRLDMDTDFKVWLGIIRSMSEYGVKSDTLELSFVEFVKMCGFNSPSFKQKNARSHQ
;
A
#
# COMPACT_ATOMS: atom_id res chain seq x y z
N MET A 1 -22.07 14.10 -16.71
CA MET A 1 -20.71 14.66 -16.51
C MET A 1 -19.85 13.52 -16.02
N THR A 2 -19.06 12.93 -16.91
CA THR A 2 -18.20 11.78 -16.64
C THR A 2 -16.93 12.26 -15.94
N SER A 3 -16.75 11.88 -14.68
CA SER A 3 -15.54 12.14 -13.93
C SER A 3 -14.41 11.27 -14.47
N GLU A 4 -13.39 11.91 -15.03
CA GLU A 4 -12.13 11.29 -15.43
C GLU A 4 -11.46 10.74 -14.17
N ASN A 5 -11.60 9.44 -13.93
CA ASN A 5 -10.78 8.74 -12.97
C ASN A 5 -9.36 8.74 -13.53
N ASN A 6 -8.47 9.55 -12.96
CA ASN A 6 -7.03 9.44 -13.14
C ASN A 6 -6.59 8.08 -12.56
N SER A 7 -6.82 7.02 -13.31
CA SER A 7 -6.12 5.76 -13.13
C SER A 7 -4.65 6.10 -13.21
N LEU A 8 -3.90 5.80 -12.15
CA LEU A 8 -2.46 5.75 -12.22
C LEU A 8 -2.14 4.88 -13.45
N LEU A 9 -1.63 5.50 -14.51
CA LEU A 9 -1.16 4.80 -15.70
C LEU A 9 0.05 3.98 -15.27
N LEU A 10 -0.21 2.80 -14.70
CA LEU A 10 0.77 1.74 -14.61
C LEU A 10 1.07 1.38 -16.05
N ASN A 11 2.20 1.88 -16.57
CA ASN A 11 2.73 1.49 -17.87
C ASN A 11 3.15 0.02 -17.79
N LEU A 12 2.17 -0.88 -17.89
CA LEU A 12 2.29 -2.33 -17.87
C LEU A 12 2.56 -2.85 -19.29
N GLN A 13 3.42 -2.18 -20.05
CA GLN A 13 3.78 -2.59 -21.41
C GLN A 13 5.28 -2.85 -21.45
N GLU A 14 5.65 -4.07 -21.83
CA GLU A 14 7.04 -4.47 -22.04
C GLU A 14 7.21 -4.86 -23.52
N VAL A 15 8.29 -4.41 -24.15
CA VAL A 15 8.60 -4.80 -25.54
C VAL A 15 9.44 -6.07 -25.48
N ASP A 16 8.93 -7.15 -26.08
CA ASP A 16 9.66 -8.42 -26.18
C ASP A 16 10.93 -8.19 -27.01
N LYS A 17 12.09 -8.41 -26.39
CA LYS A 17 13.41 -8.15 -26.99
C LYS A 17 13.77 -9.12 -28.12
N THR A 18 13.03 -10.22 -28.28
CA THR A 18 13.25 -11.24 -29.31
C THR A 18 12.33 -11.09 -30.50
N THR A 19 11.08 -10.66 -30.29
CA THR A 19 10.06 -10.52 -31.35
C THR A 19 9.75 -9.08 -31.73
N GLY A 20 10.13 -8.10 -30.88
CA GLY A 20 9.84 -6.69 -31.07
C GLY A 20 8.38 -6.31 -30.79
N GLU A 21 7.58 -7.23 -30.27
CA GLU A 21 6.15 -7.02 -30.03
C GLU A 21 5.91 -6.35 -28.67
N VAL A 22 4.92 -5.45 -28.63
CA VAL A 22 4.50 -4.78 -27.38
C VAL A 22 3.62 -5.75 -26.59
N VAL A 23 4.19 -6.35 -25.55
CA VAL A 23 3.47 -7.26 -24.65
C VAL A 23 2.77 -6.43 -23.58
N LYS A 24 1.44 -6.51 -23.57
CA LYS A 24 0.61 -5.97 -22.50
C LYS A 24 0.69 -6.93 -21.31
N LEU A 25 1.25 -6.46 -20.20
CA LEU A 25 1.30 -7.19 -18.94
C LEU A 25 -0.08 -7.15 -18.27
N ASP A 26 -0.98 -8.02 -18.72
CA ASP A 26 -2.26 -8.24 -18.09
C ASP A 26 -2.13 -9.20 -16.90
N VAL A 27 -2.85 -8.89 -15.81
CA VAL A 27 -2.91 -9.75 -14.63
C VAL A 27 -3.58 -11.06 -15.02
N ASN A 28 -2.82 -12.15 -15.04
CA ASN A 28 -3.33 -13.47 -15.36
C ASN A 28 -2.79 -14.50 -14.35
N SER A 29 -3.39 -15.69 -14.32
CA SER A 29 -3.03 -16.76 -13.38
C SER A 29 -1.66 -17.39 -13.63
N THR A 30 -1.00 -17.05 -14.75
CA THR A 30 0.31 -17.58 -15.15
C THR A 30 1.46 -16.60 -14.91
N SER A 31 1.17 -15.31 -14.70
CA SER A 31 2.13 -14.24 -14.39
C SER A 31 1.82 -13.61 -13.03
N THR A 32 1.95 -14.38 -11.96
CA THR A 32 1.87 -13.83 -10.61
C THR A 32 3.26 -13.46 -10.11
N VAL A 33 3.48 -12.20 -9.74
CA VAL A 33 4.52 -11.89 -8.74
C VAL A 33 4.06 -12.59 -7.47
N GLN A 34 4.69 -13.69 -7.08
CA GLN A 34 4.28 -14.46 -5.92
C GLN A 34 4.30 -13.52 -4.69
N PRO A 35 3.13 -13.14 -4.13
CA PRO A 35 3.09 -12.20 -3.01
C PRO A 35 3.87 -12.74 -1.81
N VAL A 36 4.01 -14.08 -1.75
CA VAL A 36 4.80 -14.83 -0.77
C VAL A 36 6.23 -14.30 -0.65
N ALA A 37 6.92 -14.01 -1.75
CA ALA A 37 8.29 -13.48 -1.70
C ALA A 37 8.32 -12.10 -1.02
N LEU A 38 7.38 -11.21 -1.37
CA LEU A 38 7.23 -9.90 -0.73
C LEU A 38 6.79 -10.00 0.73
N MET A 39 6.00 -11.02 1.09
CA MET A 39 5.61 -11.28 2.47
C MET A 39 6.78 -11.73 3.34
N ARG A 40 7.75 -12.48 2.79
CA ARG A 40 8.97 -12.93 3.51
C ARG A 40 9.91 -11.79 3.87
N LEU A 41 9.92 -10.71 3.08
CA LEU A 41 10.76 -9.53 3.31
C LEU A 41 10.41 -8.73 4.58
N GLY A 42 9.29 -9.05 5.25
CA GLY A 42 8.83 -8.30 6.42
C GLY A 42 8.48 -6.85 6.11
N LEU A 43 8.24 -6.52 4.84
CA LEU A 43 7.90 -5.17 4.36
C LEU A 43 6.61 -4.65 5.00
N PHE A 44 5.68 -5.57 5.25
CA PHE A 44 4.36 -5.28 5.82
C PHE A 44 4.28 -5.48 7.33
N VAL A 45 5.41 -5.73 8.01
CA VAL A 45 5.44 -5.86 9.48
C VAL A 45 5.37 -4.47 10.09
N PRO A 46 4.29 -4.12 10.82
CA PRO A 46 4.16 -2.80 11.43
C PRO A 46 5.19 -2.61 12.55
N THR A 47 5.61 -1.37 12.76
CA THR A 47 6.51 -1.03 13.87
C THR A 47 5.72 -0.66 15.13
N LEU A 48 6.17 -1.18 16.28
CA LEU A 48 5.50 -1.06 17.58
C LEU A 48 5.63 0.32 18.25
N LYS A 49 6.37 1.29 17.67
CA LYS A 49 6.76 2.52 18.36
C LYS A 49 6.57 3.78 17.50
N SER A 50 5.41 4.43 17.67
CA SER A 50 5.18 5.84 17.33
C SER A 50 5.50 6.75 18.53
N THR A 51 6.65 6.60 19.18
CA THR A 51 7.14 7.64 20.11
C THR A 51 7.42 8.91 19.30
N GLY A 52 7.11 10.11 19.79
CA GLY A 52 7.27 11.36 19.02
C GLY A 52 8.67 11.62 18.41
N LYS A 53 9.70 10.87 18.85
CA LYS A 53 11.07 10.86 18.29
C LYS A 53 11.28 9.91 17.09
N SER A 54 10.38 8.96 16.80
CA SER A 54 10.47 8.02 15.66
C SER A 54 9.77 8.50 14.39
N LYS A 55 8.98 9.59 14.46
CA LYS A 55 8.36 10.23 13.27
C LYS A 55 9.35 11.02 12.41
N ALA A 56 10.53 11.34 12.94
CA ALA A 56 11.59 12.00 12.20
C ALA A 56 12.50 10.97 11.53
N ASN A 57 12.25 10.70 10.24
CA ASN A 57 13.28 10.29 9.29
C ASN A 57 14.14 9.05 9.64
N ARG A 58 13.52 7.88 9.79
CA ARG A 58 14.22 6.67 9.34
C ARG A 58 13.51 6.14 8.10
N LYS A 59 14.04 6.51 6.93
CA LYS A 59 13.87 5.69 5.72
C LYS A 59 14.29 4.29 6.14
N ASN A 60 13.31 3.41 6.34
CA ASN A 60 13.62 2.02 6.61
C ASN A 60 14.11 1.44 5.29
N VAL A 61 15.25 0.78 5.34
CA VAL A 61 15.81 0.05 4.21
C VAL A 61 15.55 -1.41 4.49
N THR A 62 14.81 -2.06 3.60
CA THR A 62 14.63 -3.50 3.59
C THR A 62 15.49 -4.04 2.46
N ASP A 63 16.45 -4.90 2.79
CA ASP A 63 17.20 -5.64 1.78
C ASP A 63 16.29 -6.69 1.17
N ALA A 64 16.09 -6.60 -0.15
CA ALA A 64 15.24 -7.48 -0.93
C ALA A 64 16.05 -8.24 -1.99
N THR A 65 17.38 -8.22 -1.88
CA THR A 65 18.29 -8.75 -2.90
C THR A 65 18.06 -10.25 -3.12
N GLU A 66 18.03 -11.05 -2.06
CA GLU A 66 17.88 -12.51 -2.18
C GLU A 66 16.57 -12.93 -2.86
N GLU A 67 15.48 -12.21 -2.59
CA GLU A 67 14.16 -12.51 -3.13
C GLU A 67 13.98 -11.95 -4.55
N LEU A 68 14.46 -10.73 -4.83
CA LEU A 68 14.16 -10.02 -6.08
C LEU A 68 15.20 -10.24 -7.19
N VAL A 69 16.45 -10.57 -6.88
CA VAL A 69 17.48 -10.90 -7.90
C VAL A 69 17.13 -12.19 -8.65
N GLN A 70 16.30 -13.05 -8.09
CA GLN A 70 15.83 -14.27 -8.73
C GLN A 70 14.82 -14.01 -9.87
N LEU A 71 14.22 -12.82 -9.92
CA LEU A 71 13.29 -12.45 -10.99
C LEU A 71 14.02 -12.44 -12.34
N SER A 72 13.39 -13.04 -13.36
CA SER A 72 13.97 -13.16 -14.72
C SER A 72 14.43 -11.81 -15.26
N ILE A 73 13.62 -10.77 -15.05
CA ILE A 73 13.94 -9.39 -15.44
C ILE A 73 15.18 -8.88 -14.69
N ALA A 74 15.23 -9.04 -13.36
CA ALA A 74 16.33 -8.53 -12.55
C ALA A 74 17.66 -9.21 -12.88
N LYS A 75 17.61 -10.53 -13.12
CA LYS A 75 18.76 -11.32 -13.57
C LYS A 75 19.21 -10.93 -14.98
N SER A 76 18.26 -10.70 -15.90
CA SER A 76 18.58 -10.31 -17.28
C SER A 76 19.24 -8.93 -17.39
N GLU A 77 18.92 -8.03 -16.46
CA GLU A 77 19.50 -6.69 -16.37
C GLU A 77 20.76 -6.63 -15.50
N GLY A 78 21.10 -7.73 -14.82
CA GLY A 78 22.31 -7.84 -14.00
C GLY A 78 22.23 -7.11 -12.66
N TYR A 79 21.03 -6.92 -12.10
CA TYR A 79 20.91 -6.33 -10.76
C TYR A 79 21.46 -7.28 -9.69
N THR A 80 22.27 -6.74 -8.79
CA THR A 80 22.95 -7.48 -7.71
C THR A 80 22.70 -6.90 -6.32
N ASP A 81 22.06 -5.73 -6.22
CA ASP A 81 21.71 -5.06 -4.96
C ASP A 81 20.30 -4.47 -5.11
N VAL A 82 19.32 -5.04 -4.40
CA VAL A 82 17.92 -4.61 -4.47
C VAL A 82 17.45 -4.21 -3.08
N LYS A 83 17.10 -2.93 -2.92
CA LYS A 83 16.68 -2.35 -1.65
C LYS A 83 15.34 -1.65 -1.79
N ILE A 84 14.44 -1.93 -0.85
CA ILE A 84 13.17 -1.22 -0.73
C ILE A 84 13.34 -0.17 0.36
N THR A 85 13.10 1.10 0.02
CA THR A 85 13.21 2.20 0.99
C THR A 85 11.88 2.89 1.18
N GLY A 86 11.55 3.24 2.42
CA GLY A 86 10.30 3.93 2.71
C GLY A 86 10.00 4.03 4.20
N SER A 87 8.88 4.67 4.51
CA SER A 87 8.31 4.61 5.86
C SER A 87 7.76 3.21 6.11
N ARG A 88 7.99 2.66 7.30
CA ARG A 88 7.31 1.43 7.72
C ARG A 88 5.87 1.74 8.14
N LEU A 89 5.02 0.72 8.07
CA LEU A 89 3.66 0.80 8.59
C LEU A 89 3.67 1.08 10.10
N ASP A 90 2.86 2.04 10.51
CA ASP A 90 2.60 2.39 11.90
C ASP A 90 1.47 1.50 12.43
N MET A 91 1.75 0.71 13.47
CA MET A 91 0.73 -0.13 14.10
C MET A 91 -0.41 0.71 14.70
N ASP A 92 -0.11 1.93 15.19
CA ASP A 92 -1.11 2.77 15.85
C ASP A 92 -2.05 3.47 14.87
N THR A 93 -1.64 3.62 13.61
CA THR A 93 -2.38 4.34 12.59
C THR A 93 -2.76 3.43 11.43
N ASP A 94 -1.79 2.95 10.66
CA ASP A 94 -2.01 2.20 9.41
C ASP A 94 -2.72 0.87 9.65
N PHE A 95 -2.30 0.12 10.68
CA PHE A 95 -2.93 -1.17 11.00
C PHE A 95 -4.36 -1.00 11.52
N LYS A 96 -4.61 0.02 12.35
CA LYS A 96 -5.97 0.35 12.83
C LYS A 96 -6.89 0.78 11.70
N VAL A 97 -6.38 1.57 10.75
CA VAL A 97 -7.12 1.94 9.54
C VAL A 97 -7.44 0.72 8.69
N TRP A 98 -6.47 -0.18 8.48
CA TRP A 98 -6.69 -1.41 7.72
C TRP A 98 -7.78 -2.30 8.35
N LEU A 99 -7.72 -2.52 9.67
CA LEU A 99 -8.79 -3.21 10.39
C LEU A 99 -10.14 -2.50 10.27
N GLY A 100 -10.14 -1.17 10.31
CA GLY A 100 -11.34 -0.36 10.10
C GLY A 100 -11.96 -0.55 8.71
N ILE A 101 -11.14 -0.64 7.65
CA ILE A 101 -11.60 -0.93 6.29
C ILE A 101 -12.28 -2.30 6.23
N ILE A 102 -11.59 -3.35 6.70
CA ILE A 102 -12.11 -4.72 6.72
C ILE A 102 -13.41 -4.81 7.51
N ARG A 103 -13.45 -4.18 8.70
CA ARG A 103 -14.64 -4.11 9.54
C ARG A 103 -15.79 -3.38 8.86
N SER A 104 -15.52 -2.25 8.21
CA SER A 104 -16.55 -1.48 7.51
C SER A 104 -17.14 -2.26 6.33
N MET A 105 -16.29 -2.97 5.56
CA MET A 105 -16.75 -3.88 4.50
C MET A 105 -17.59 -5.04 5.06
N SER A 106 -17.20 -5.59 6.21
CA SER A 106 -17.93 -6.68 6.85
C SER A 106 -19.29 -6.24 7.42
N GLU A 107 -19.41 -5.04 7.96
CA GLU A 107 -20.64 -4.56 8.61
C GLU A 107 -21.64 -3.98 7.60
N TYR A 108 -21.19 -3.22 6.61
CA TYR A 108 -22.06 -2.53 5.65
C TYR A 108 -22.21 -3.25 4.31
N GLY A 109 -21.32 -4.22 4.02
CA GLY A 109 -21.18 -4.82 2.70
C GLY A 109 -20.56 -3.85 1.69
N VAL A 110 -20.14 -4.38 0.54
CA VAL A 110 -19.64 -3.58 -0.58
C VAL A 110 -20.70 -3.57 -1.67
N LYS A 111 -21.13 -2.38 -2.11
CA LYS A 111 -22.10 -2.23 -3.21
C LYS A 111 -21.37 -1.69 -4.43
N SER A 112 -21.37 -2.44 -5.52
CA SER A 112 -20.75 -2.01 -6.79
C SER A 112 -19.31 -1.51 -6.59
N ASP A 113 -18.49 -2.31 -5.90
CA ASP A 113 -17.09 -2.01 -5.54
C ASP A 113 -16.87 -0.75 -4.70
N THR A 114 -17.94 -0.14 -4.18
CA THR A 114 -17.91 1.09 -3.40
C THR A 114 -18.51 0.85 -2.02
N LEU A 115 -17.93 1.53 -1.02
CA LEU A 115 -18.40 1.54 0.35
C LEU A 115 -18.58 2.99 0.78
N GLU A 116 -19.81 3.36 1.15
CA GLU A 116 -20.14 4.71 1.64
C GLU A 116 -20.50 4.67 3.12
N LEU A 117 -19.79 5.47 3.92
CA LEU A 117 -20.06 5.69 5.33
C LEU A 117 -19.52 7.06 5.75
N SER A 118 -20.05 7.63 6.85
CA SER A 118 -19.53 8.90 7.34
C SER A 118 -18.10 8.73 7.87
N PHE A 119 -17.30 9.79 7.76
CA PHE A 119 -15.95 9.78 8.32
C PHE A 119 -15.93 9.44 9.82
N VAL A 120 -16.92 9.94 10.58
CA VAL A 120 -17.02 9.69 12.02
C VAL A 120 -17.29 8.22 12.31
N GLU A 121 -18.14 7.57 11.53
CA GLU A 121 -18.38 6.12 11.63
C GLU A 121 -17.14 5.33 11.27
N PHE A 122 -16.47 5.68 10.16
CA PHE A 122 -15.23 5.02 9.74
C PHE A 122 -14.14 5.10 10.81
N VAL A 123 -13.93 6.28 11.41
CA VAL A 123 -12.95 6.47 12.50
C VAL A 123 -13.27 5.60 13.72
N LYS A 124 -14.56 5.39 14.04
CA LYS A 124 -14.98 4.46 15.09
C LYS A 124 -14.69 3.01 14.71
N MET A 125 -14.91 2.63 13.44
CA MET A 125 -14.57 1.29 12.94
C MET A 125 -13.07 1.00 13.05
N CYS A 126 -12.22 2.01 12.85
CA CYS A 126 -10.78 1.91 13.08
C CYS A 126 -10.38 1.82 14.56
N GLY A 127 -11.33 1.89 15.51
CA GLY A 127 -11.05 1.80 16.95
C GLY A 127 -10.46 3.08 17.56
N PHE A 128 -10.59 4.23 16.89
CA PHE A 128 -10.16 5.51 17.46
C PHE A 128 -11.25 6.08 18.39
N ASN A 129 -10.85 6.47 19.61
CA ASN A 129 -11.76 7.11 20.55
C ASN A 129 -12.15 8.52 20.08
N SER A 130 -13.46 8.75 19.96
CA SER A 130 -14.10 9.98 19.46
C SER A 130 -13.84 11.31 20.20
N PRO A 131 -13.28 11.44 21.42
CA PRO A 131 -13.15 12.75 22.06
C PRO A 131 -12.17 13.71 21.35
N SER A 132 -11.17 13.19 20.64
CA SER A 132 -10.01 13.98 20.17
C SER A 132 -10.19 14.64 18.79
N PHE A 133 -11.25 14.31 18.04
CA PHE A 133 -11.46 14.88 16.70
C PHE A 133 -12.35 16.15 16.70
N LYS A 134 -13.00 16.47 17.83
CA LYS A 134 -13.82 17.68 17.98
C LYS A 134 -13.02 18.98 18.11
N GLN A 135 -11.68 18.93 18.15
CA GLN A 135 -10.86 20.08 18.53
C GLN A 135 -9.67 20.33 17.59
N LYS A 136 -9.85 20.20 16.28
CA LYS A 136 -8.87 20.76 15.30
C LYS A 136 -9.47 21.59 14.17
N ASN A 137 -10.77 21.54 13.94
CA ASN A 137 -11.43 22.33 12.89
C ASN A 137 -12.07 23.64 13.37
N ALA A 138 -11.85 24.04 14.63
CA ALA A 138 -12.47 25.23 15.22
C ALA A 138 -11.52 26.45 15.38
N ARG A 139 -10.30 26.42 14.80
CA ARG A 139 -9.31 27.50 14.96
C ARG A 139 -8.57 27.90 13.67
N SER A 140 -9.21 27.76 12.51
CA SER A 140 -8.67 28.30 11.24
C SER A 140 -9.53 29.41 10.62
N HIS A 141 -10.51 29.93 11.36
CA HIS A 141 -11.26 31.13 11.00
C HIS A 141 -11.41 32.03 12.23
N GLN A 142 -10.33 32.74 12.56
CA GLN A 142 -10.35 34.01 13.28
C GLN A 142 -9.10 34.79 12.90
#